data_AF-A0A1W2D7K4-F1
#
_entry.id   AF-A0A1W2D7K4-F1
#
_cell.length_a   1.000
_cell.length_b   1.000
_cell.length_c   1.000
_cell.angle_alpha   90.00
_cell.angle_beta   90.00
_cell.angle_gamma   90.00
#
_symmetry.space_group_name_H-M   'P 1'
#
loop_
_entity.id
_entity.type
_entity.pdbx_description
1 polymer ?
#
loop_
_entity_poly.entity_id
_entity_poly.type
_entity_poly.pdbx_seq_one_letter_code
_entity_poly.pdbx_strand_id
1 'polypeptide(L)'
;MTRILIAAIFAIIASASMASAQSCPEIRFAKGAYSGGVGGVVSDGAPQCYTFGTGNGQTARLQLSGSNNACFSVVGLADCQTDFSFVTSRQTYRVFVVQLFPSPAAEQFGLTLSIY
;
A
#
# COMPACT_ATOMS: atom_id res chain seq x y z
N MET A 1 -41.19 6.65 54.36
CA MET A 1 -41.50 6.09 53.03
C MET A 1 -40.46 6.62 52.06
N THR A 2 -39.70 5.68 51.51
CA THR A 2 -38.54 5.85 50.63
C THR A 2 -38.97 6.32 49.23
N ARG A 3 -38.05 6.96 48.48
CA ARG A 3 -37.84 6.97 47.01
C ARG A 3 -37.99 8.35 46.34
N ILE A 4 -37.21 8.75 45.33
CA ILE A 4 -35.97 8.29 44.67
C ILE A 4 -35.50 9.55 43.89
N LEU A 5 -34.21 9.91 44.00
CA LEU A 5 -33.54 10.89 43.14
C LEU A 5 -33.31 10.28 41.74
N ILE A 6 -33.66 10.98 40.66
CA ILE A 6 -33.19 10.63 39.31
C ILE A 6 -32.58 11.87 38.66
N ALA A 7 -31.25 11.95 38.72
CA ALA A 7 -30.45 12.87 37.93
C ALA A 7 -30.23 12.24 36.55
N ALA A 8 -30.75 12.88 35.49
CA ALA A 8 -30.51 12.48 34.12
C ALA A 8 -29.16 13.07 33.66
N ILE A 9 -28.10 12.25 33.68
CA ILE A 9 -26.81 12.58 33.07
C ILE A 9 -26.86 12.09 31.62
N PHE A 10 -27.08 13.02 30.70
CA PHE A 10 -27.00 12.80 29.27
C PHE A 10 -25.52 12.80 28.86
N ALA A 11 -24.86 11.65 28.92
CA ALA A 11 -23.49 11.49 28.40
C ALA A 11 -23.56 11.30 26.87
N ILE A 12 -23.31 12.38 26.14
CA ILE A 12 -23.11 12.36 24.69
C ILE A 12 -21.76 11.68 24.43
N ILE A 13 -21.81 10.42 24.00
CA ILE A 13 -20.64 9.67 23.58
C ILE A 13 -20.23 10.19 22.20
N ALA A 14 -19.27 11.13 22.18
CA ALA A 14 -18.65 11.56 20.93
C ALA A 14 -17.88 10.38 20.32
N SER A 15 -18.45 9.78 19.28
CA SER A 15 -17.78 8.75 18.48
C SER A 15 -16.67 9.42 17.66
N ALA A 16 -15.47 9.53 18.23
CA ALA A 16 -14.29 9.92 17.48
C ALA A 16 -13.99 8.80 16.47
N SER A 17 -14.37 9.01 15.21
CA SER A 17 -13.94 8.20 14.09
C SER A 17 -12.42 8.37 13.93
N MET A 18 -11.64 7.52 14.60
CA MET A 18 -10.21 7.43 14.35
C MET A 18 -10.06 6.80 12.96
N ALA A 19 -9.87 7.64 11.93
CA ALA A 19 -9.37 7.18 10.65
C ALA A 19 -7.98 6.56 10.90
N SER A 20 -7.89 5.24 10.90
CA SER A 20 -6.60 4.56 10.96
C SER A 20 -5.86 4.86 9.66
N ALA A 21 -4.75 5.61 9.76
CA ALA A 21 -3.80 5.70 8.67
C ALA A 21 -3.29 4.28 8.40
N GLN A 22 -3.80 3.62 7.36
CA GLN A 22 -3.32 2.30 6.96
C GLN A 22 -1.83 2.39 6.66
N SER A 23 -1.00 1.73 7.47
CA SER A 23 0.43 1.65 7.25
C SER A 23 0.70 0.68 6.11
N CYS A 24 1.42 1.13 5.08
CA CYS A 24 1.77 0.29 3.95
C CYS A 24 3.01 -0.56 4.28
N PRO A 25 2.97 -1.90 4.18
CA PRO A 25 4.12 -2.75 4.46
C PRO A 25 5.32 -2.41 3.58
N GLU A 26 6.51 -2.53 4.16
CA GLU A 26 7.77 -2.27 3.48
C GLU A 26 8.24 -3.50 2.68
N ILE A 27 8.65 -3.30 1.44
CA ILE A 27 9.35 -4.32 0.64
C ILE A 27 10.78 -4.41 1.17
N ARG A 28 11.11 -5.52 1.82
CA ARG A 28 12.40 -5.72 2.47
C ARG A 28 13.29 -6.66 1.67
N PHE A 29 14.59 -6.37 1.69
CA PHE A 29 15.61 -7.20 1.08
C PHE A 29 16.26 -8.11 2.11
N ALA A 30 16.63 -9.32 1.69
CA ALA A 30 17.52 -10.15 2.49
C ALA A 30 18.89 -9.43 2.66
N LYS A 31 19.61 -9.76 3.73
CA LYS A 31 20.93 -9.15 3.99
C LYS A 31 21.87 -9.40 2.81
N GLY A 32 22.39 -8.31 2.23
CA GLY A 32 23.30 -8.36 1.06
C GLY A 32 22.61 -8.51 -0.30
N ALA A 33 21.29 -8.62 -0.34
CA ALA A 33 20.53 -8.61 -1.58
C ALA A 33 20.29 -7.18 -2.07
N TYR A 34 20.24 -7.03 -3.40
CA TYR A 34 19.85 -5.78 -4.08
C TYR A 34 18.41 -5.83 -4.60
N SER A 35 17.69 -6.92 -4.31
CA SER A 35 16.31 -7.12 -4.70
C SER A 35 15.49 -7.84 -3.63
N GLY A 36 14.18 -7.70 -3.74
CA GLY A 36 13.18 -8.36 -2.90
C GLY A 36 11.82 -8.28 -3.56
N GLY A 37 10.80 -8.88 -2.95
CA GLY A 37 9.47 -8.86 -3.54
C GLY A 37 8.38 -9.19 -2.55
N VAL A 38 7.17 -8.87 -2.96
CA VAL A 38 5.93 -9.14 -2.24
C VAL A 38 4.94 -9.81 -3.18
N GLY A 39 4.11 -10.69 -2.63
CA GLY A 39 2.97 -11.25 -3.33
C GLY A 39 1.68 -10.77 -2.69
N GLY A 40 0.61 -10.72 -3.47
CA GLY A 40 -0.69 -10.30 -2.97
C GLY A 40 -1.84 -10.66 -3.89
N VAL A 41 -3.02 -10.24 -3.46
CA VAL A 41 -4.26 -10.30 -4.24
C VAL A 41 -4.84 -8.89 -4.27
N VAL A 42 -5.26 -8.45 -5.45
CA VAL A 42 -5.94 -7.16 -5.62
C VAL A 42 -7.34 -7.38 -6.20
N SER A 43 -8.32 -6.68 -5.65
CA SER A 43 -9.71 -6.70 -6.12
C SER A 43 -10.14 -5.31 -6.55
N ASP A 44 -11.24 -5.22 -7.29
CA ASP A 44 -11.82 -3.94 -7.70
C ASP A 44 -12.08 -3.02 -6.49
N GLY A 45 -11.68 -1.75 -6.62
CA GLY A 45 -11.78 -0.75 -5.56
C GLY A 45 -10.92 -0.99 -4.31
N ALA A 46 -10.09 -2.04 -4.27
CA ALA A 46 -9.32 -2.43 -3.10
C ALA A 46 -7.80 -2.48 -3.38
N PRO A 47 -7.13 -1.32 -3.55
CA PRO A 47 -5.72 -1.26 -3.89
C PRO A 47 -4.84 -1.86 -2.77
N GLN A 48 -3.79 -2.58 -3.17
CA GLN A 48 -2.74 -3.01 -2.24
C GLN A 48 -1.65 -1.94 -2.17
N CYS A 49 -1.13 -1.66 -0.97
CA CYS A 49 -0.13 -0.61 -0.77
C CYS A 49 1.18 -1.17 -0.23
N TYR A 50 2.30 -0.66 -0.73
CA TYR A 50 3.65 -1.00 -0.28
C TYR A 50 4.55 0.23 -0.21
N THR A 51 5.63 0.14 0.57
CA THR A 51 6.69 1.15 0.60
C THR A 51 8.07 0.54 0.37
N PHE A 52 9.02 1.37 -0.04
CA PHE A 52 10.44 1.02 -0.02
C PHE A 52 11.30 2.27 0.16
N GLY A 53 12.35 2.16 0.99
CA GLY A 53 13.34 3.21 1.20
C GLY A 53 14.48 3.12 0.20
N THR A 54 15.04 4.26 -0.19
CA THR A 54 16.17 4.31 -1.14
C THR A 54 17.19 5.37 -0.76
N GLY A 55 18.42 5.23 -1.26
CA GLY A 55 19.43 6.29 -1.30
C GLY A 55 19.24 7.22 -2.50
N ASN A 56 20.13 8.21 -2.62
CA ASN A 56 20.14 9.13 -3.75
C ASN A 56 20.99 8.58 -4.91
N GLY A 57 20.51 8.68 -6.15
CA GLY A 57 21.26 8.36 -7.36
C GLY A 57 21.34 6.87 -7.71
N GLN A 58 20.58 6.00 -7.03
CA GLN A 58 20.48 4.58 -7.39
C GLN A 58 19.45 4.41 -8.51
N THR A 59 19.44 3.26 -9.17
CA THR A 59 18.34 2.90 -10.08
C THR A 59 17.43 1.89 -9.39
N ALA A 60 16.17 2.28 -9.17
CA ALA A 60 15.13 1.36 -8.74
C ALA A 60 14.38 0.82 -9.96
N ARG A 61 14.10 -0.49 -9.97
CA ARG A 61 13.21 -1.16 -10.93
C ARG A 61 12.12 -1.92 -10.20
N LEU A 62 10.87 -1.68 -10.57
CA LEU A 62 9.70 -2.43 -10.12
C LEU A 62 9.16 -3.25 -11.27
N GLN A 63 8.86 -4.53 -11.03
CA GLN A 63 8.30 -5.45 -12.01
C GLN A 63 7.11 -6.20 -11.43
N LEU A 64 5.98 -6.15 -12.14
CA LEU A 64 4.76 -6.87 -11.79
C LEU A 64 4.69 -8.18 -12.57
N SER A 65 4.16 -9.21 -11.93
CA SER A 65 3.94 -10.54 -12.50
C SER A 65 2.69 -11.16 -11.91
N GLY A 66 2.21 -12.26 -12.50
CA GLY A 66 1.11 -13.06 -11.95
C GLY A 66 -0.30 -12.67 -12.42
N SER A 67 -0.48 -11.45 -12.97
CA SER A 67 -1.76 -11.02 -13.54
C SER A 67 -1.55 -10.17 -14.80
N ASN A 68 -2.49 -10.31 -15.75
CA ASN A 68 -2.60 -9.47 -16.95
C ASN A 68 -3.59 -8.31 -16.77
N ASN A 69 -4.27 -8.25 -15.62
CA ASN A 69 -5.28 -7.25 -15.28
C ASN A 69 -4.93 -6.53 -13.98
N ALA A 70 -3.64 -6.45 -13.66
CA ALA A 70 -3.10 -5.65 -12.58
C ALA A 70 -2.01 -4.72 -13.11
N CYS A 71 -1.87 -3.56 -12.48
CA CYS A 71 -0.77 -2.64 -12.71
C CYS A 71 -0.36 -1.99 -11.38
N PHE A 72 0.80 -1.33 -11.35
CA PHE A 72 1.22 -0.56 -10.19
C PHE A 72 1.44 0.92 -10.52
N SER A 73 1.22 1.78 -9.54
CA SER A 73 1.58 3.20 -9.58
C SER A 73 2.63 3.51 -8.52
N VAL A 74 3.67 4.25 -8.89
CA VAL A 74 4.63 4.84 -7.95
C VAL A 74 4.22 6.28 -7.73
N VAL A 75 3.84 6.62 -6.50
CA VAL A 75 3.23 7.92 -6.18
C VAL A 75 4.13 9.07 -6.63
N GLY A 76 3.62 9.91 -7.53
CA GLY A 76 4.31 11.09 -8.05
C GLY A 76 5.34 10.81 -9.14
N LEU A 77 5.50 9.57 -9.61
CA LEU A 77 6.50 9.20 -10.62
C LEU A 77 5.90 8.51 -11.84
N ALA A 78 5.03 7.52 -11.65
CA ALA A 78 4.45 6.77 -12.75
C ALA A 78 3.12 6.16 -12.34
N ASP A 79 2.19 6.12 -13.30
CA ASP A 79 0.89 5.51 -13.12
C ASP A 79 0.74 4.25 -13.96
N CYS A 80 0.13 3.23 -13.35
CA CYS A 80 -0.30 1.99 -13.97
C CYS A 80 0.73 1.36 -14.93
N GLN A 81 1.84 0.92 -14.37
CA GLN A 81 2.93 0.23 -15.05
C GLN A 81 2.95 -1.26 -14.70
N THR A 82 3.65 -2.04 -15.52
CA THR A 82 4.00 -3.45 -15.24
C THR A 82 5.51 -3.67 -15.12
N ASP A 83 6.31 -2.77 -15.69
CA ASP A 83 7.76 -2.70 -15.53
C ASP A 83 8.19 -1.24 -15.61
N PHE A 84 8.85 -0.72 -14.57
CA PHE A 84 9.25 0.68 -14.51
C PHE A 84 10.58 0.84 -13.79
N SER A 85 11.46 1.67 -14.34
CA SER A 85 12.75 2.00 -13.74
C SER A 85 12.94 3.52 -13.66
N PHE A 86 13.55 3.98 -12.57
CA PHE A 86 13.82 5.40 -12.35
C PHE A 86 15.03 5.61 -11.42
N VAL A 87 15.65 6.79 -11.54
CA VAL A 87 16.73 7.21 -10.63
C VAL A 87 16.13 7.70 -9.31
N THR A 88 16.61 7.16 -8.20
CA THR A 88 16.05 7.42 -6.88
C THR A 88 16.60 8.69 -6.24
N SER A 89 15.79 9.30 -5.38
CA SER A 89 16.23 10.28 -4.39
C SER A 89 16.22 9.64 -3.01
N ARG A 90 16.95 10.20 -2.04
CA ARG A 90 16.93 9.71 -0.65
C ARG A 90 15.56 9.97 -0.01
N GLN A 91 14.64 9.01 -0.14
CA GLN A 91 13.31 9.07 0.44
C GLN A 91 12.67 7.67 0.48
N THR A 92 11.48 7.61 1.08
CA THR A 92 10.59 6.45 1.03
C THR A 92 9.58 6.65 -0.09
N TYR A 93 9.53 5.72 -1.02
CA TYR A 93 8.52 5.68 -2.07
C TYR A 93 7.32 4.87 -1.64
N ARG A 94 6.15 5.21 -2.16
CA ARG A 94 4.91 4.46 -1.99
C ARG A 94 4.44 3.93 -3.34
N VAL A 95 4.03 2.68 -3.34
CA VAL A 95 3.52 1.97 -4.51
C VAL A 95 2.13 1.43 -4.21
N PHE A 96 1.23 1.60 -5.15
CA PHE A 96 -0.07 0.94 -5.14
C PHE A 96 -0.12 -0.08 -6.25
N VAL A 97 -0.61 -1.29 -5.94
CA VAL A 97 -1.01 -2.28 -6.94
C VAL A 97 -2.53 -2.25 -7.02
N VAL A 98 -3.04 -2.09 -8.23
CA VAL A 98 -4.48 -1.94 -8.52
C VAL A 98 -4.89 -2.93 -9.60
N GLN A 99 -6.17 -3.25 -9.64
CA GLN A 99 -6.75 -3.90 -10.82
C GLN A 99 -6.82 -2.86 -11.95
N LEU A 100 -6.39 -3.25 -13.16
CA LEU A 100 -6.35 -2.35 -14.32
C LEU A 100 -7.77 -2.08 -14.87
N PHE A 101 -8.54 -3.15 -15.07
CA PHE A 101 -9.93 -3.07 -15.48
C PHE A 101 -10.84 -3.64 -14.40
N PRO A 102 -11.96 -2.96 -14.06
CA PRO A 102 -12.92 -3.45 -13.08
C PRO A 102 -13.37 -4.87 -13.40
N SER A 103 -13.24 -5.77 -12.43
CA SER A 103 -13.72 -7.14 -12.55
C SER A 103 -14.06 -7.71 -11.18
N PRO A 104 -15.12 -8.53 -11.07
CA PRO A 104 -15.45 -9.20 -9.81
C PRO A 104 -14.40 -10.26 -9.41
N ALA A 105 -13.55 -10.70 -10.35
CA ALA A 105 -12.46 -11.62 -10.06
C ALA A 105 -11.28 -10.87 -9.45
N ALA A 106 -10.71 -11.43 -8.37
CA ALA A 106 -9.49 -10.91 -7.78
C ALA A 106 -8.26 -11.38 -8.55
N GLU A 107 -7.24 -10.53 -8.63
CA GLU A 107 -6.00 -10.77 -9.37
C GLU A 107 -4.87 -11.12 -8.40
N GLN A 108 -4.24 -12.28 -8.58
CA GLN A 108 -2.99 -12.61 -7.88
C GLN A 108 -1.83 -11.89 -8.55
N PHE A 109 -0.90 -11.35 -7.76
CA PHE A 109 0.28 -10.70 -8.29
C PHE A 109 1.54 -10.99 -7.47
N GLY A 110 2.68 -10.84 -8.13
CA GLY A 110 3.99 -10.64 -7.52
C GLY A 110 4.56 -9.30 -7.96
N LEU A 111 5.11 -8.53 -7.01
CA LEU A 111 5.82 -7.28 -7.26
C LEU A 111 7.27 -7.43 -6.79
N THR A 112 8.20 -7.37 -7.74
CA THR A 112 9.65 -7.42 -7.47
C THR A 112 10.24 -6.02 -7.53
N LEU A 113 11.03 -5.67 -6.53
CA LEU A 113 11.82 -4.44 -6.47
C LEU A 113 13.31 -4.81 -6.55
N SER A 114 14.06 -4.12 -7.40
CA SER A 114 15.53 -4.17 -7.44
C SER A 114 16.09 -2.76 -7.34
N ILE A 115 17.20 -2.56 -6.61
CA ILE A 115 17.89 -1.28 -6.45
C ILE A 115 19.39 -1.50 -6.62
N TYR A 116 20.02 -0.85 -7.59
CA TYR A 116 21.46 -0.97 -7.90
C TYR A 116 22.12 0.38 -8.22
#